data_AF-D3PJG1-F1
#
_entry.id   AF-D3PJG1-F1
#
_cell.length_a   1.000
_cell.length_b   1.000
_cell.length_c   1.000
_cell.angle_alpha   90.00
_cell.angle_beta   90.00
_cell.angle_gamma   90.00
#
_symmetry.space_group_name_H-M   'P 1'
#
loop_
_entity.id
_entity.type
_entity.pdbx_description
1 polymer ?
#
loop_
_entity_poly.entity_id
_entity_poly.type
_entity_poly.pdbx_seq_one_letter_code
_entity_poly.pdbx_strand_id
1 'polypeptide(L)'
;MGQSGSKTVSKDSAPSDQESGIPVKKFKATPLVYSRRGSRYFDQDGDLAHEFYEEVVSRDGERSMQKVKKRLLTPEGEVNYAIPCIHTDYPLIMFQD
;
A
#
# COMPACT_ATOMS: atom_id res chain seq x y z
N MET A 1 -56.87 -28.78 -33.39
CA MET A 1 -56.84 -27.31 -33.52
C MET A 1 -55.82 -26.80 -32.53
N GLY A 2 -54.79 -26.03 -32.84
CA GLY A 2 -54.35 -25.40 -34.06
C GLY A 2 -52.84 -25.13 -33.95
N GLN A 3 -52.26 -24.79 -35.08
CA GLN A 3 -50.85 -24.56 -35.37
C GLN A 3 -50.24 -23.43 -34.54
N SER A 4 -48.90 -23.40 -34.43
CA SER A 4 -48.06 -22.33 -34.99
C SER A 4 -46.71 -22.26 -34.26
N GLY A 5 -45.62 -22.52 -34.99
CA GLY A 5 -44.28 -22.11 -34.58
C GLY A 5 -44.00 -20.68 -35.03
N SER A 6 -43.01 -20.02 -34.43
CA SER A 6 -42.38 -18.82 -35.00
C SER A 6 -40.97 -18.66 -34.42
N LYS A 7 -39.97 -18.74 -35.31
CA LYS A 7 -38.60 -18.26 -35.11
C LYS A 7 -38.58 -16.74 -35.22
N THR A 8 -37.68 -16.06 -34.50
CA THR A 8 -36.87 -14.94 -35.04
C THR A 8 -35.62 -14.67 -34.20
N VAL A 9 -34.56 -14.30 -34.92
CA VAL A 9 -33.16 -14.03 -34.58
C VAL A 9 -32.95 -12.59 -34.13
N SER A 10 -31.91 -12.31 -33.32
CA SER A 10 -30.99 -11.14 -33.37
C SER A 10 -29.98 -11.31 -32.21
N LYS A 11 -28.74 -11.77 -32.42
CA LYS A 11 -27.55 -11.00 -32.81
C LYS A 11 -27.33 -9.73 -31.97
N ASP A 12 -26.93 -9.89 -30.72
CA ASP A 12 -26.16 -8.87 -30.01
C ASP A 12 -24.68 -9.15 -30.24
N SER A 13 -24.15 -8.47 -31.26
CA SER A 13 -22.70 -8.38 -31.45
C SER A 13 -22.23 -7.41 -30.38
N ALA A 14 -21.55 -7.92 -29.33
CA ALA A 14 -20.82 -7.04 -28.44
C ALA A 14 -19.86 -6.20 -29.30
N PRO A 15 -19.79 -4.88 -29.13
CA PRO A 15 -18.78 -4.09 -29.80
C PRO A 15 -17.43 -4.65 -29.36
N SER A 16 -16.69 -5.19 -30.32
CA SER A 16 -15.26 -5.43 -30.18
C SER A 16 -14.60 -4.06 -30.13
N ASP A 17 -14.61 -3.46 -28.94
CA ASP A 17 -13.67 -2.39 -28.62
C ASP A 17 -12.29 -3.02 -28.71
N GLN A 18 -11.67 -2.90 -29.89
CA GLN A 18 -10.24 -3.08 -30.04
C GLN A 18 -9.57 -1.92 -29.31
N GLU A 19 -9.59 -1.99 -27.98
CA GLU A 19 -8.72 -1.19 -27.13
C GLU A 19 -7.30 -1.68 -27.44
N SER A 20 -6.58 -0.94 -28.28
CA SER A 20 -5.14 -1.13 -28.54
C SER A 20 -4.28 -0.75 -27.33
N GLY A 21 -4.83 -0.95 -26.12
CA GLY A 21 -4.19 -0.68 -24.85
C GLY A 21 -3.51 -1.93 -24.32
N ILE A 22 -2.40 -1.74 -23.62
CA ILE A 22 -1.75 -2.81 -22.87
C ILE A 22 -2.76 -3.31 -21.82
N PRO A 23 -3.08 -4.62 -21.74
CA PRO A 23 -4.05 -5.12 -20.78
C PRO A 23 -3.53 -4.92 -19.35
N VAL A 24 -4.09 -3.93 -18.66
CA VAL A 24 -3.73 -3.61 -17.28
C VAL A 24 -4.53 -4.50 -16.32
N LYS A 25 -3.86 -5.12 -15.34
CA LYS A 25 -4.53 -5.92 -14.30
C LYS A 25 -5.57 -5.04 -13.59
N LYS A 26 -6.81 -5.54 -13.46
CA LYS A 26 -7.88 -4.86 -12.72
C LYS A 26 -7.43 -4.64 -11.27
N PHE A 27 -7.17 -3.39 -10.92
CA PHE A 27 -6.77 -2.98 -9.58
C PHE A 27 -7.96 -3.07 -8.61
N LYS A 28 -7.77 -3.73 -7.46
CA LYS A 28 -8.85 -4.05 -6.50
C LYS A 28 -8.90 -3.14 -5.26
N ALA A 29 -8.04 -2.11 -5.20
CA ALA A 29 -7.96 -1.19 -4.06
C ALA A 29 -8.26 0.26 -4.48
N THR A 30 -8.16 1.22 -3.56
CA THR A 30 -8.28 2.65 -3.88
C THR A 30 -6.96 3.17 -4.46
N PRO A 31 -6.98 3.90 -5.59
CA PRO A 31 -5.74 4.38 -6.23
C PRO A 31 -4.92 5.31 -5.34
N LEU A 32 -5.61 6.06 -4.47
CA LEU A 32 -5.01 7.00 -3.54
C LEU A 32 -4.98 6.44 -2.12
N VAL A 33 -3.87 6.68 -1.44
CA VAL A 33 -3.59 6.30 -0.06
C VAL A 33 -3.34 7.57 0.74
N TYR A 34 -4.12 7.77 1.80
CA TYR A 34 -4.11 8.98 2.63
C TYR A 34 -3.26 8.83 3.89
N SER A 35 -2.91 7.61 4.26
CA SER A 35 -2.14 7.30 5.46
C SER A 35 -1.24 6.09 5.23
N ARG A 36 -0.21 5.95 6.05
CA ARG A 36 0.65 4.77 6.08
C ARG A 36 0.87 4.28 7.49
N ARG A 37 1.25 3.02 7.61
CA ARG A 37 1.82 2.52 8.86
C ARG A 37 3.24 3.07 9.03
N GLY A 38 3.45 3.86 10.08
CA GLY A 38 4.75 4.42 10.46
C GLY A 38 5.75 3.33 10.85
N SER A 39 7.02 3.58 10.53
CA SER A 39 8.16 2.71 10.85
C SER A 39 8.94 3.16 12.07
N ARG A 40 8.59 4.32 12.66
CA ARG A 40 9.29 4.92 13.78
C ARG A 40 8.63 4.56 15.11
N TYR A 41 9.32 4.89 16.18
CA TYR A 41 8.88 4.68 17.54
C TYR A 41 9.21 5.91 18.39
N PHE A 42 8.39 6.12 19.43
CA PHE A 42 8.66 7.04 20.52
C PHE A 42 9.37 6.31 21.65
N ASP A 43 10.40 6.94 22.22
CA ASP A 43 11.00 6.49 23.48
C ASP A 43 10.27 7.07 24.71
N GLN A 44 10.90 6.98 25.88
CA GLN A 44 10.31 7.46 27.15
C GLN A 44 10.28 8.99 27.23
N ASP A 45 11.21 9.65 26.54
CA ASP A 45 11.36 11.10 26.54
C ASP A 45 10.53 11.76 25.42
N GLY A 46 9.94 10.95 24.53
CA GLY A 46 9.08 11.39 23.44
C GLY A 46 9.84 11.68 22.15
N ASP A 47 11.11 11.30 22.07
CA ASP A 47 11.89 11.40 20.85
C ASP A 47 11.38 10.39 19.82
N LEU A 48 11.40 10.76 18.54
CA LEU A 48 10.88 9.94 17.44
C LEU A 48 12.00 9.48 16.51
N ALA A 49 12.29 8.18 16.51
CA ALA A 49 13.34 7.61 15.66
C ALA A 49 12.95 6.24 15.11
N HIS A 50 13.69 5.75 14.11
CA HIS A 50 13.52 4.38 13.61
C HIS A 50 14.07 3.35 14.60
N GLU A 51 15.14 3.71 15.30
CA GLU A 51 15.86 2.87 16.24
C GLU A 51 16.46 3.75 17.34
N PHE A 52 16.50 3.22 18.56
CA PHE A 52 17.14 3.88 19.70
C PHE A 52 18.28 3.02 20.20
N TYR A 53 19.31 3.66 20.71
CA TYR A 53 20.47 3.02 21.30
C TYR A 53 20.73 3.64 22.67
N GLU A 54 21.09 2.82 23.65
CA GLU A 54 21.49 3.26 24.98
C GLU A 54 22.97 2.91 25.23
N GLU A 55 23.67 3.78 25.95
CA GLU A 55 25.02 3.50 26.41
C GLU A 55 24.96 2.50 27.56
N VAL A 56 25.65 1.38 27.42
CA VAL A 56 25.80 0.36 28.46
C VAL A 56 27.25 0.31 28.88
N VAL A 57 27.47 0.51 30.18
CA VAL A 57 28.79 0.41 30.81
C VAL A 57 28.94 -1.01 31.36
N SER A 58 29.94 -1.74 30.88
CA SER A 58 30.30 -3.06 31.41
C SER A 58 30.90 -2.93 32.81
N ARG A 59 30.98 -4.04 33.54
CA ARG A 59 31.63 -4.04 34.87
C ARG A 59 33.09 -3.62 34.81
N ASP A 60 33.75 -3.85 33.67
CA ASP A 60 35.14 -3.50 33.41
C ASP A 60 35.30 -2.03 32.95
N GLY A 61 34.21 -1.28 32.90
CA GLY A 61 34.20 0.14 32.52
C GLY A 61 34.17 0.41 31.02
N GLU A 62 34.09 -0.64 30.18
CA GLU A 62 33.94 -0.50 28.74
C GLU A 62 32.54 0.03 28.40
N ARG A 63 32.48 1.04 27.55
CA ARG A 63 31.24 1.67 27.09
C ARG A 63 30.88 1.14 25.72
N SER A 64 29.65 0.69 25.57
CA SER A 64 29.11 0.21 24.29
C SER A 64 27.71 0.78 24.04
N MET A 65 27.33 0.91 22.79
CA MET A 65 25.96 1.28 22.41
C MET A 65 25.16 0.01 22.13
N GLN A 66 24.01 -0.16 22.78
CA GLN A 66 23.11 -1.29 22.55
C GLN A 66 21.76 -0.83 22.07
N LYS A 67 21.18 -1.55 21.12
CA LYS A 67 19.86 -1.24 20.57
C LYS A 67 18.77 -1.46 21.60
N VAL A 68 17.94 -0.45 21.82
CA VAL A 68 16.78 -0.52 22.72
C VAL A 68 15.74 -1.48 22.14
N LYS A 69 15.19 -2.33 23.00
CA LYS A 69 14.19 -3.34 22.61
C LYS A 69 12.88 -2.67 22.23
N LYS A 70 12.30 -3.05 21.08
CA LYS A 70 11.01 -2.52 20.59
C LYS A 70 9.85 -2.60 21.59
N ARG A 71 9.85 -3.55 22.53
CA ARG A 71 8.80 -3.65 23.57
C ARG A 71 8.77 -2.45 24.54
N LEU A 72 9.87 -1.71 24.61
CA LEU A 72 10.04 -0.55 25.48
C LEU A 72 9.73 0.77 24.75
N LEU A 73 9.38 0.70 23.46
CA LEU A 73 9.13 1.85 22.62
C LEU A 73 7.68 1.83 22.13
N THR A 74 7.08 3.01 22.00
CA THR A 74 5.70 3.14 21.50
C THR A 74 5.73 3.32 19.98
N PRO A 75 5.05 2.49 19.18
CA PRO A 75 5.06 2.66 17.72
C PRO A 75 4.39 3.97 17.31
N GLU A 76 4.92 4.60 16.25
CA GLU A 76 4.34 5.83 15.66
C GLU A 76 2.89 5.63 15.20
N GLY A 77 2.52 4.40 14.82
CA GLY A 77 1.15 4.06 14.45
C GLY A 77 0.82 4.45 13.01
N GLU A 78 -0.39 4.95 12.79
CA GLU A 78 -0.85 5.41 11.47
C GLU A 78 -0.47 6.89 11.26
N VAL A 79 0.22 7.16 10.16
CA VAL A 79 0.74 8.48 9.81
C VAL A 79 -0.01 8.98 8.59
N ASN A 80 -0.75 10.07 8.75
CA ASN A 80 -1.44 10.72 7.64
C ASN A 80 -0.43 11.42 6.73
N TYR A 81 -0.62 11.28 5.42
CA TYR A 81 0.11 12.06 4.44
C TYR A 81 -0.50 13.46 4.33
N ALA A 82 0.36 14.47 4.19
CA ALA A 82 -0.10 15.83 3.87
C ALA A 82 -0.72 15.90 2.47
N ILE A 83 -0.17 15.11 1.52
CA ILE A 83 -0.66 14.96 0.15
C ILE A 83 -0.85 13.46 -0.12
N PRO A 84 -2.02 13.01 -0.59
CA PRO A 84 -2.28 11.60 -0.84
C PRO A 84 -1.26 10.99 -1.83
N CYS A 85 -0.83 9.77 -1.55
CA CYS A 85 0.11 9.04 -2.40
C CYS A 85 -0.62 8.04 -3.30
N ILE A 86 -0.02 7.71 -4.44
CA ILE A 86 -0.51 6.61 -5.28
C ILE A 86 -0.24 5.28 -4.57
N HIS A 87 -1.21 4.39 -4.59
CA HIS A 87 -1.08 3.04 -4.05
C HIS A 87 0.04 2.29 -4.77
N THR A 88 0.90 1.56 -4.03
CA THR A 88 2.10 0.91 -4.58
C THR A 88 1.82 0.01 -5.78
N ASP A 89 0.73 -0.77 -5.72
CA ASP A 89 0.33 -1.67 -6.81
C ASP A 89 -0.64 -1.03 -7.82
N TYR A 90 -0.82 0.29 -7.79
CA TYR A 90 -1.68 0.97 -8.76
C TYR A 90 -1.01 0.97 -10.13
N PRO A 91 -1.62 0.37 -11.15
CA PRO A 91 -0.98 0.28 -12.44
C PRO A 91 -1.11 1.62 -13.19
N LEU A 92 -0.01 2.35 -13.26
CA LEU A 92 0.09 3.63 -13.97
C LEU A 92 1.19 3.54 -15.04
N ILE A 93 0.83 3.76 -16.30
CA ILE A 93 1.80 3.92 -17.38
C ILE A 93 2.33 5.35 -17.32
N MET A 94 3.60 5.52 -16.94
CA MET A 94 4.21 6.86 -16.83
C MET A 94 4.58 7.45 -18.20
N PHE A 95 4.79 6.60 -19.21
CA PHE A 95 5.21 7.01 -20.53
C PHE A 95 4.80 5.96 -21.59
N GLN A 96 4.42 6.43 -22.77
CA GLN A 96 4.10 5.62 -23.93
C GLN A 96 4.61 6.33 -25.20
N ASP A 97 5.38 5.62 -26.02
CA ASP A 97 5.95 6.08 -27.31
C ASP A 97 4.89 6.18 -28.42
#